data_AF-A0A848L6K2-F1
#
_entry.id   AF-A0A848L6K2-F1
#
_cell.length_a   1.000
_cell.length_b   1.000
_cell.length_c   1.000
_cell.angle_alpha   90.00
_cell.angle_beta   90.00
_cell.angle_gamma   90.00
#
_symmetry.space_group_name_H-M   'P 1'
#
loop_
_entity.id
_entity.type
_entity.pdbx_description
1 polymer ?
#
loop_
_entity_poly.entity_id
_entity_poly.type
_entity_poly.pdbx_seq_one_letter_code
_entity_poly.pdbx_strand_id
1 'polypeptide(L)'
;MSDIKKKLAALSPEKRALLAKHLQQKAARNTPPPPGRRPPGMAPPLSYAQQRLWFLDQLEPGTSAYNIPLGLDLEGPLDVQTLERVLAELVRRHEALRTTFRDEGGTPVQVIHPPAP
;
A
#
# COMPACT_ATOMS: atom_id res chain seq x y z
N MET A 1 25.67 6.81 -20.48
CA MET A 1 26.26 7.43 -19.26
C MET A 1 27.56 8.22 -19.50
N SER A 2 28.16 8.22 -20.71
CA SER A 2 29.47 8.84 -20.98
C SER A 2 29.41 10.36 -21.22
N ASP A 3 28.37 10.87 -21.88
CA ASP A 3 28.28 12.30 -22.27
C ASP A 3 27.99 13.26 -21.11
N ILE A 4 27.26 12.80 -20.09
CA ILE A 4 26.95 13.61 -18.91
C ILE A 4 28.21 13.85 -18.08
N LYS A 5 29.06 12.83 -17.92
CA LYS A 5 30.35 12.97 -17.20
C LYS A 5 31.29 13.95 -17.90
N LYS A 6 31.37 13.90 -19.24
CA LYS A 6 32.16 14.84 -20.03
C LYS A 6 31.65 16.28 -19.91
N LYS A 7 30.34 16.49 -20.01
CA LYS A 7 29.73 17.82 -19.84
C LYS A 7 29.91 18.36 -18.42
N LEU A 8 29.84 17.52 -17.39
CA LEU A 8 30.08 17.91 -16.01
C LEU A 8 31.54 18.32 -15.78
N ALA A 9 32.49 17.61 -16.41
CA ALA A 9 33.92 17.93 -16.35
C ALA A 9 34.26 19.27 -17.03
N ALA A 10 33.51 19.68 -18.05
CA ALA A 10 33.71 20.95 -18.75
C ALA A 10 33.13 22.19 -18.02
N LEU A 11 32.41 22.01 -16.91
CA LEU A 11 31.85 23.13 -16.14
C LEU A 11 32.88 23.78 -15.23
N SER A 12 32.83 25.12 -15.14
CA SER A 12 33.57 25.88 -14.13
C SER A 12 33.10 25.55 -12.70
N PRO A 13 33.93 25.78 -11.67
CA PRO A 13 33.58 25.51 -10.28
C PRO A 13 32.26 26.17 -9.85
N GLU A 14 32.04 27.41 -10.26
CA GLU A 14 30.82 28.17 -9.96
C GLU A 14 29.57 27.55 -10.60
N LYS A 15 29.67 27.12 -11.86
CA LYS A 15 28.54 26.47 -12.57
C LYS A 15 28.23 25.10 -11.98
N ARG A 16 29.23 24.36 -11.50
CA ARG A 16 29.03 23.09 -10.78
C ARG A 16 28.34 23.31 -9.45
N ALA A 17 28.73 24.33 -8.68
CA ALA A 17 28.08 24.68 -7.42
C ALA A 17 26.62 25.10 -7.64
N LEU A 18 26.35 25.91 -8.67
CA LEU A 18 24.99 26.32 -9.03
C LEU A 18 24.12 25.11 -9.44
N LEU A 19 24.67 24.19 -10.24
CA LEU A 19 23.99 22.96 -10.64
C LEU A 19 23.71 22.05 -9.44
N ALA A 20 24.67 21.87 -8.53
CA ALA A 20 24.48 21.08 -7.31
C ALA A 20 23.37 21.67 -6.43
N LYS A 21 23.34 23.00 -6.26
CA LYS A 21 22.27 23.70 -5.53
C LYS A 21 20.90 23.50 -6.18
N HIS A 22 20.83 23.58 -7.51
CA HIS A 22 19.60 23.33 -8.27
C HIS A 22 19.12 21.87 -8.17
N LEU A 23 20.05 20.91 -8.21
CA LEU A 23 19.74 19.50 -8.06
C LEU A 23 19.26 19.18 -6.63
N GLN A 24 19.87 19.78 -5.60
CA GLN A 24 19.41 19.65 -4.22
C GLN A 24 18.02 20.25 -4.01
N GLN A 25 17.75 21.43 -4.57
CA GLN A 25 16.42 22.04 -4.51
C GLN A 25 15.36 21.23 -5.28
N LYS A 26 15.72 20.68 -6.44
CA LYS A 26 14.84 19.82 -7.24
C LYS A 26 14.59 18.48 -6.55
N ALA A 27 15.60 17.90 -5.92
CA ALA A 27 15.45 16.70 -5.10
C ALA A 27 14.53 16.97 -3.91
N ALA A 28 14.75 18.07 -3.17
CA ALA A 28 13.89 18.46 -2.05
C ALA A 28 12.42 18.74 -2.47
N ARG A 29 12.18 19.23 -3.69
CA ARG A 29 10.82 19.41 -4.23
C ARG A 29 10.18 18.11 -4.72
N ASN A 30 10.97 17.11 -5.11
CA ASN A 30 10.50 15.86 -5.71
C ASN A 30 10.57 14.65 -4.77
N THR A 31 11.11 14.80 -3.56
CA THR A 31 11.00 13.77 -2.53
C THR A 31 9.66 13.99 -1.83
N PRO A 32 8.61 13.19 -2.14
CA PRO A 32 7.42 13.24 -1.31
C PRO A 32 7.85 12.90 0.11
N PRO A 33 7.30 13.57 1.13
CA PRO A 33 7.57 13.19 2.51
C PRO A 33 7.28 11.70 2.66
N PRO A 34 8.06 10.96 3.48
CA PRO A 34 7.73 9.58 3.78
C PRO A 34 6.28 9.55 4.24
N PRO A 35 5.45 8.62 3.74
CA PRO A 35 4.05 8.57 4.12
C PRO A 35 3.97 8.49 5.64
N GLY A 36 3.42 9.54 6.24
CA GLY A 36 3.23 9.60 7.68
C GLY A 36 2.29 8.48 8.14
N ARG A 37 2.37 8.10 9.42
CA ARG A 37 1.33 7.24 10.00
C ARG A 37 0.00 7.96 9.90
N ARG A 38 -0.97 7.32 9.25
CA ARG A 38 -2.35 7.80 9.18
C ARG A 38 -2.94 7.87 10.60
N PRO A 39 -3.66 8.94 10.96
CA PRO A 39 -4.41 8.99 12.21
C PRO A 39 -5.40 7.82 12.30
N PRO A 40 -5.58 7.22 13.49
CA PRO A 40 -6.61 6.20 13.69
C PRO A 40 -8.00 6.74 13.30
N GLY A 41 -8.83 5.91 12.67
CA GLY A 41 -10.25 6.22 12.41
C GLY A 41 -10.59 6.91 11.08
N MET A 42 -9.61 7.37 10.30
CA MET A 42 -9.86 7.84 8.92
C MET A 42 -9.46 6.78 7.91
N ALA A 43 -10.41 6.15 7.21
CA ALA A 43 -10.06 5.22 6.13
C ALA A 43 -9.46 5.99 4.94
N PRO A 44 -8.34 5.53 4.36
CA PRO A 44 -7.78 6.17 3.18
C PRO A 44 -8.67 5.91 1.95
N PRO A 45 -8.56 6.74 0.89
CA PRO A 45 -9.17 6.38 -0.38
C PRO A 45 -8.62 5.03 -0.86
N LEU A 46 -9.42 4.30 -1.64
CA LEU A 46 -8.95 3.08 -2.29
C LEU A 46 -7.75 3.42 -3.17
N SER A 47 -6.75 2.54 -3.16
CA SER A 47 -5.74 2.52 -4.21
C SER A 47 -6.38 2.16 -5.56
N TYR A 48 -5.73 2.54 -6.67
CA TYR A 48 -6.20 2.19 -8.01
C TYR A 48 -6.40 0.67 -8.20
N ALA A 49 -5.53 -0.15 -7.60
CA ALA A 49 -5.68 -1.60 -7.65
C ALA A 49 -6.94 -2.07 -6.92
N GLN A 50 -7.25 -1.50 -5.75
CA GLN A 50 -8.48 -1.80 -5.00
C GLN A 50 -9.73 -1.33 -5.77
N GLN A 51 -9.71 -0.14 -6.38
CA GLN A 51 -10.83 0.35 -7.20
C GLN A 51 -11.11 -0.58 -8.38
N ARG A 52 -10.06 -1.05 -9.06
CA ARG A 52 -10.20 -1.99 -10.18
C ARG A 52 -10.82 -3.31 -9.73
N LEU A 53 -10.35 -3.89 -8.62
CA LEU A 53 -10.90 -5.14 -8.10
C LEU A 53 -12.35 -4.98 -7.65
N TRP A 54 -12.68 -3.87 -7.00
CA TRP A 54 -14.07 -3.56 -6.63
C TRP A 54 -14.97 -3.46 -7.86
N PHE A 55 -14.55 -2.74 -8.90
CA PHE A 55 -15.31 -2.65 -10.15
C PHE A 55 -15.55 -4.04 -10.78
N LEU A 56 -14.55 -4.91 -10.79
CA LEU A 56 -14.66 -6.26 -11.33
C LEU A 56 -15.63 -7.12 -10.52
N ASP A 57 -15.61 -7.01 -9.19
CA ASP A 57 -16.57 -7.69 -8.31
C ASP A 57 -18.02 -7.21 -8.56
N GLN A 58 -18.22 -5.90 -8.80
CA GLN A 58 -19.54 -5.37 -9.15
C GLN A 58 -20.01 -5.78 -10.56
N LEU A 59 -19.08 -5.96 -11.51
CA LEU A 59 -19.39 -6.36 -12.88
C LEU A 59 -19.78 -7.85 -12.98
N GLU A 60 -19.11 -8.71 -12.21
CA GLU A 60 -19.36 -10.16 -12.18
C GLU A 60 -19.49 -10.68 -10.73
N PRO A 61 -20.61 -10.39 -10.03
CA PRO A 61 -20.77 -10.78 -8.64
C PRO A 61 -20.72 -12.30 -8.44
N GLY A 62 -20.04 -12.73 -7.38
CA GLY A 62 -19.94 -14.15 -7.00
C GLY A 62 -18.86 -14.94 -7.75
N THR A 63 -18.10 -14.31 -8.64
CA THR A 63 -16.91 -14.94 -9.24
C THR A 63 -15.82 -15.19 -8.20
N SER A 64 -15.10 -16.30 -8.35
CA SER A 64 -13.92 -16.61 -7.52
C SER A 64 -12.60 -16.21 -8.18
N ALA A 65 -12.64 -15.51 -9.33
CA ALA A 65 -11.47 -15.23 -10.16
C ALA A 65 -10.35 -14.46 -9.43
N TYR A 66 -10.68 -13.72 -8.37
CA TYR A 66 -9.73 -12.94 -7.58
C TYR A 66 -9.49 -13.50 -6.16
N ASN A 67 -9.95 -14.73 -5.89
CA ASN A 67 -9.60 -15.43 -4.66
C ASN A 67 -8.19 -16.01 -4.78
N ILE A 68 -7.41 -15.90 -3.71
CA ILE A 68 -6.06 -16.48 -3.62
C ILE A 68 -6.10 -17.58 -2.55
N PRO A 69 -6.56 -18.81 -2.90
CA PRO A 69 -6.62 -19.90 -1.94
C PRO A 69 -5.21 -20.40 -1.58
N LEU A 70 -5.03 -20.80 -0.33
CA LEU A 70 -3.83 -21.46 0.17
C LEU A 70 -4.25 -22.67 1.01
N GLY A 71 -3.67 -23.83 0.72
CA GLY A 71 -3.73 -25.02 1.57
C GLY A 71 -2.40 -25.21 2.30
N LEU A 72 -2.46 -25.63 3.56
CA LEU A 72 -1.28 -25.93 4.39
C LEU A 72 -1.42 -27.34 4.94
N ASP A 73 -0.42 -28.17 4.72
CA ASP A 73 -0.29 -29.47 5.39
C ASP A 73 0.49 -29.28 6.69
N LEU A 74 -0.13 -29.65 7.81
CA LEU A 74 0.45 -29.54 9.15
C LEU A 74 0.68 -30.95 9.71
N GLU A 75 1.91 -31.24 10.10
CA GLU A 75 2.28 -32.53 10.69
C GLU A 75 2.43 -32.41 12.21
N GLY A 76 1.84 -33.36 12.95
CA GLY A 76 1.91 -33.44 14.41
C GLY A 76 0.62 -33.00 15.11
N PRO A 77 0.65 -32.91 16.46
CA PRO A 77 -0.52 -32.52 17.23
C PRO A 77 -0.88 -31.04 16.97
N LEU A 78 -2.11 -30.82 16.49
CA LEU A 78 -2.66 -29.48 16.28
C LEU A 78 -3.58 -29.07 17.45
N ASP A 79 -3.24 -27.99 18.12
CA ASP A 79 -4.17 -27.31 19.03
C ASP A 79 -5.03 -26.32 18.25
N VAL A 80 -6.25 -26.74 17.94
CA VAL A 80 -7.23 -25.95 17.18
C VAL A 80 -7.61 -24.67 17.90
N GLN A 81 -7.74 -24.68 19.23
CA GLN A 81 -8.11 -23.47 19.99
C GLN A 81 -6.99 -22.43 19.93
N THR A 82 -5.73 -22.87 19.98
CA THR A 82 -4.59 -21.97 19.81
C THR A 82 -4.53 -21.42 18.39
N LEU A 83 -4.78 -22.25 17.36
CA LEU A 83 -4.83 -21.78 15.96
C LEU A 83 -5.91 -20.73 15.74
N GLU A 84 -7.13 -20.95 16.26
CA GLU A 84 -8.24 -20.00 16.18
C GLU A 84 -7.87 -18.65 16.81
N ARG A 85 -7.25 -18.66 18.00
CA ARG A 85 -6.80 -17.44 18.67
C ARG A 85 -5.74 -16.69 17.87
N VAL A 86 -4.79 -17.41 17.26
CA VAL A 86 -3.76 -16.80 16.41
C VAL A 86 -4.38 -16.15 15.18
N LEU A 87 -5.32 -16.82 14.50
CA LEU A 87 -6.04 -16.25 13.37
C LEU A 87 -6.86 -15.02 13.77
N ALA A 88 -7.55 -15.06 14.91
CA ALA A 88 -8.25 -13.90 15.46
C ALA A 88 -7.29 -12.73 15.74
N GLU A 89 -6.12 -13.00 16.32
CA GLU A 89 -5.10 -11.97 16.55
C GLU A 89 -4.54 -11.37 15.25
N LEU A 90 -4.41 -12.15 14.18
CA LEU A 90 -4.06 -11.63 12.85
C LEU A 90 -5.13 -10.67 12.33
N VAL A 91 -6.42 -11.06 12.39
CA VAL A 91 -7.54 -10.19 11.97
C VAL A 91 -7.59 -8.92 12.82
N ARG A 92 -7.40 -9.04 14.15
CA ARG A 92 -7.37 -7.92 15.10
C ARG A 92 -6.25 -6.93 14.76
N ARG A 93 -5.04 -7.44 14.50
CA ARG A 93 -3.83 -6.66 14.21
C ARG A 93 -3.86 -5.97 12.84
N HIS A 94 -4.35 -6.66 11.80
CA HIS A 94 -4.24 -6.20 10.43
C HIS A 94 -5.53 -5.55 9.92
N GLU A 95 -5.51 -4.22 9.72
CA GLU A 95 -6.68 -3.47 9.24
C GLU A 95 -7.25 -4.00 7.92
N ALA A 96 -6.37 -4.47 7.02
CA ALA A 96 -6.75 -5.02 5.73
C ALA A 96 -7.69 -6.23 5.85
N LEU A 97 -7.52 -7.07 6.88
CA LEU A 97 -8.36 -8.26 7.12
C LEU A 97 -9.72 -7.91 7.72
N ARG A 98 -9.91 -6.68 8.18
CA ARG A 98 -11.16 -6.14 8.75
C ARG A 98 -11.66 -4.93 7.97
N THR A 99 -11.31 -4.84 6.68
CA THR A 99 -11.78 -3.79 5.77
C THR A 99 -12.85 -4.34 4.86
N THR A 100 -13.98 -3.63 4.77
CA THR A 100 -15.03 -3.86 3.78
C THR A 100 -15.11 -2.68 2.82
N PHE A 101 -15.75 -2.86 1.66
CA PHE A 101 -15.96 -1.81 0.67
C PHE A 101 -17.46 -1.56 0.52
N ARG A 102 -17.86 -0.29 0.42
CA ARG A 102 -19.23 0.11 0.11
C ARG A 102 -19.24 1.21 -0.94
N ASP A 103 -20.34 1.31 -1.67
CA ASP A 103 -20.60 2.45 -2.55
C ASP A 103 -21.17 3.63 -1.75
N GLU A 104 -20.60 4.81 -1.97
CA GLU A 104 -21.15 6.09 -1.51
C GLU A 104 -21.34 7.01 -2.73
N GLY A 105 -22.52 6.96 -3.33
CA GLY A 105 -22.88 7.84 -4.44
C GLY A 105 -22.05 7.60 -5.70
N GLY A 106 -21.78 6.32 -6.03
CA GLY A 106 -20.95 5.92 -7.16
C GLY A 106 -19.45 5.96 -6.90
N THR A 107 -19.02 6.25 -5.67
CA THR A 107 -17.62 6.21 -5.27
C THR A 107 -17.41 5.09 -4.25
N PRO A 108 -16.52 4.12 -4.52
CA PRO A 108 -16.20 3.10 -3.53
C PRO A 108 -15.40 3.70 -2.39
N VAL A 109 -15.75 3.34 -1.16
CA VAL A 109 -15.03 3.73 0.05
C VAL A 109 -14.64 2.50 0.87
N GLN A 110 -13.51 2.61 1.59
CA GLN A 110 -13.07 1.60 2.55
C GLN A 110 -13.71 1.86 3.90
N VAL A 111 -14.29 0.82 4.50
CA VAL A 111 -14.79 0.83 5.88
C VAL A 111 -13.93 -0.12 6.69
N ILE A 112 -13.09 0.46 7.54
CA ILE A 112 -12.20 -0.26 8.45
C ILE A 112 -12.96 -0.53 9.75
N HIS A 113 -13.32 -1.77 10.01
CA HIS A 113 -14.05 -2.17 11.22
C HIS A 113 -13.14 -2.16 12.45
N PRO A 114 -13.64 -1.87 13.65
CA PRO A 114 -12.82 -1.97 14.86
C PRO A 114 -12.28 -3.39 15.05
N PRO A 115 -11.14 -3.57 15.74
CA PRO A 115 -10.70 -4.90 16.16
C PRO A 115 -11.77 -5.56 17.03
N ALA A 116 -12.19 -6.78 16.68
CA ALA A 116 -13.00 -7.62 17.56
C ALA A 116 -12.09 -8.29 18.62
N PRO A 117 -12.58 -8.51 19.85
CA PRO A 117 -11.87 -9.23 20.91
C PRO A 117 -11.66 -10.71 20.58
#